data_AF-A0A7C4BDS9-F1
#
_entry.id   AF-A0A7C4BDS9-F1
#
_cell.length_a   1.000
_cell.length_b   1.000
_cell.length_c   1.000
_cell.angle_alpha   90.00
_cell.angle_beta   90.00
_cell.angle_gamma   90.00
#
_symmetry.space_group_name_H-M   'P 1'
#
loop_
_entity.id
_entity.type
_entity.pdbx_description
1 polymer ?
#
loop_
_entity_poly.entity_id
_entity_poly.type
_entity_poly.pdbx_seq_one_letter_code
_entity_poly.pdbx_strand_id
1 'polypeptide(L)'
;ELKEITVTTGNTITPTAAVRLLVKGEPRVGSATGVGPVDAALKAIQNVVKEISKLELLEYHLDAITGGSDALADVTIKLKDEVGNLYLARGISEDVVLASVQAMINGINQWFLRFKK
;
A
#
# COMPACT_ATOMS: atom_id res chain seq x y z
N GLU A 1 -6.73 -1.50 -8.87
CA GLU A 1 -5.48 -1.49 -9.65
C GLU A 1 -4.75 -0.16 -9.45
N LEU A 2 -3.42 -0.18 -9.31
CA LEU A 2 -2.61 1.05 -9.30
C LEU A 2 -2.44 1.56 -10.73
N LYS A 3 -2.68 2.85 -10.97
CA LYS A 3 -2.38 3.50 -12.26
C LYS A 3 -1.20 4.44 -12.15
N GLU A 4 -1.11 5.18 -11.05
CA GLU A 4 -0.06 6.16 -10.84
C GLU A 4 0.19 6.32 -9.34
N ILE A 5 1.45 6.56 -8.99
CA ILE A 5 1.85 7.01 -7.66
C ILE A 5 3.00 8.01 -7.79
N THR A 6 2.92 9.09 -7.02
CA THR A 6 4.04 10.01 -6.80
C THR A 6 4.23 10.15 -5.31
N VAL A 7 5.47 10.00 -4.84
CA VAL A 7 5.84 10.20 -3.44
C VAL A 7 6.99 11.19 -3.36
N THR A 8 6.82 12.22 -2.56
CA THR A 8 7.85 13.24 -2.30
C THR A 8 8.22 13.18 -0.82
N THR A 9 9.49 12.94 -0.52
CA THR A 9 10.00 12.83 0.85
C THR A 9 11.42 13.37 0.93
N GLY A 10 11.83 13.82 2.13
CA GLY A 10 13.16 14.38 2.37
C GLY A 10 13.29 14.88 3.81
N ASN A 11 14.50 15.22 4.23
CA ASN A 11 14.80 15.56 5.63
C ASN A 11 13.98 16.74 6.17
N THR A 12 13.69 17.74 5.34
CA THR A 12 13.03 19.00 5.76
C THR A 12 11.68 19.22 5.10
N ILE A 13 11.12 18.20 4.46
CA ILE A 13 9.81 18.28 3.82
C ILE A 13 8.86 17.26 4.42
N THR A 14 7.58 17.59 4.49
CA THR A 14 6.56 16.65 4.94
C THR A 14 6.38 15.56 3.88
N PRO A 15 6.60 14.27 4.21
CA PRO A 15 6.37 13.17 3.29
C PRO A 15 4.93 13.20 2.79
N THR A 16 4.78 13.23 1.47
CA THR A 16 3.50 13.39 0.80
C THR A 16 3.41 12.41 -0.36
N ALA A 17 2.27 11.75 -0.49
CA ALA A 17 1.99 10.87 -1.60
C ALA A 17 0.68 11.25 -2.29
N ALA A 18 0.66 11.08 -3.62
CA ALA A 18 -0.52 11.16 -4.46
C ALA A 18 -0.66 9.85 -5.23
N VAL A 19 -1.88 9.31 -5.31
CA VAL A 19 -2.17 8.05 -5.98
C VAL A 19 -3.35 8.19 -6.92
N ARG A 20 -3.30 7.49 -8.05
CA ARG A 20 -4.42 7.25 -8.95
C ARG A 20 -4.69 5.75 -9.01
N LEU A 21 -5.88 5.36 -8.60
CA LEU A 21 -6.33 3.98 -8.56
C LEU A 21 -7.51 3.79 -9.50
N LEU A 22 -7.61 2.60 -10.10
CA LEU A 22 -8.84 2.13 -10.74
C LEU A 22 -9.55 1.18 -9.76
N VAL A 23 -10.68 1.62 -9.21
CA VAL A 23 -11.46 0.89 -8.20
C VAL A 23 -12.79 0.50 -8.82
N LYS A 24 -13.02 -0.80 -9.02
CA LYS A 24 -14.24 -1.33 -9.67
C LYS A 24 -14.55 -0.69 -11.04
N GLY A 25 -13.50 -0.33 -11.79
CA GLY A 25 -13.64 0.33 -13.10
C GLY A 25 -13.74 1.86 -13.06
N GLU A 26 -13.85 2.46 -11.87
CA GLU A 26 -13.90 3.92 -11.72
C GLU A 26 -12.52 4.47 -11.32
N PRO A 27 -12.00 5.49 -12.03
CA PRO A 27 -10.77 6.15 -11.64
C PRO A 27 -11.00 6.99 -10.39
N ARG A 28 -10.16 6.80 -9.38
CA ARG A 28 -10.16 7.61 -8.16
C ARG A 28 -8.75 8.14 -7.90
N VAL A 29 -8.67 9.39 -7.47
CA VAL A 29 -7.41 10.09 -7.18
C VAL A 29 -7.48 10.62 -5.77
N GLY A 30 -6.35 10.60 -5.06
CA GLY A 30 -6.23 11.23 -3.76
C GLY A 30 -4.80 11.29 -3.29
N SER A 31 -4.62 11.96 -2.17
CA SER A 31 -3.31 12.20 -1.59
C SER A 31 -3.39 12.17 -0.07
N ALA A 32 -2.24 11.99 0.56
CA ALA A 32 -2.08 12.11 1.99
C ALA A 32 -0.64 12.50 2.35
N THR A 33 -0.50 13.06 3.53
CA THR A 33 0.80 13.20 4.21
C THR A 33 1.00 12.04 5.18
N GLY A 34 2.26 11.80 5.55
CA GLY A 34 2.62 10.75 6.49
C GLY A 34 3.91 11.05 7.23
N VAL A 35 4.27 10.16 8.15
CA VAL A 35 5.54 10.18 8.89
C VAL A 35 6.71 9.85 7.95
N GLY A 36 6.46 9.02 6.93
CA GLY A 36 7.43 8.62 5.92
C GLY A 36 6.77 8.37 4.57
N PRO A 37 7.57 8.05 3.53
CA PRO A 37 7.05 7.87 2.17
C PRO A 37 6.04 6.71 2.07
N VAL A 38 6.31 5.60 2.75
CA VAL A 38 5.41 4.44 2.81
C VAL A 38 4.11 4.81 3.53
N ASP A 39 4.19 5.43 4.71
CA ASP A 39 3.00 5.84 5.48
C ASP A 39 2.12 6.82 4.68
N ALA A 40 2.72 7.81 4.02
CA ALA A 40 2.00 8.74 3.17
C ALA A 40 1.28 8.02 2.02
N ALA A 41 1.95 7.07 1.35
CA ALA A 41 1.37 6.30 0.26
C ALA A 41 0.19 5.41 0.73
N LEU A 42 0.35 4.71 1.85
CA LEU A 42 -0.70 3.86 2.40
C LEU A 42 -1.93 4.68 2.84
N LYS A 43 -1.71 5.83 3.48
CA LYS A 43 -2.79 6.77 3.83
C LYS A 43 -3.49 7.33 2.60
N ALA A 44 -2.75 7.66 1.53
CA ALA A 44 -3.34 8.14 0.28
C ALA A 44 -4.27 7.07 -0.32
N ILE A 45 -3.86 5.80 -0.31
CA ILE A 45 -4.69 4.67 -0.75
C ILE A 45 -5.95 4.53 0.12
N GLN A 46 -5.80 4.58 1.46
CA GLN A 46 -6.94 4.51 2.39
C GLN A 46 -7.95 5.64 2.17
N ASN A 47 -7.49 6.87 1.92
CA ASN A 47 -8.35 8.02 1.63
C ASN A 47 -9.16 7.83 0.33
N VAL A 48 -8.55 7.19 -0.67
CA VAL A 48 -9.17 6.96 -2.00
C VAL A 48 -10.14 5.78 -1.98
N VAL A 49 -9.86 4.76 -1.18
CA VAL A 49 -10.67 3.55 -1.07
C VAL A 49 -11.37 3.53 0.29
N LYS A 50 -12.35 4.41 0.51
CA LYS A 50 -13.03 4.51 1.82
C LYS A 50 -13.60 3.18 2.34
N GLU A 51 -13.93 2.26 1.44
CA GLU A 51 -14.39 0.91 1.78
C GLU A 51 -13.38 0.11 2.63
N ILE A 52 -12.07 0.41 2.54
CA ILE A 52 -11.03 -0.28 3.31
C ILE A 52 -10.67 0.39 4.63
N SER A 53 -11.38 1.44 5.07
CA SER A 53 -11.11 2.07 6.38
C SER A 53 -11.22 1.10 7.56
N LYS A 54 -11.79 -0.09 7.30
CA LYS A 54 -12.04 -1.20 8.20
C LYS A 54 -10.93 -2.26 8.20
N LEU A 55 -9.94 -2.14 7.30
CA LEU A 55 -8.79 -3.03 7.25
C LEU A 55 -7.69 -2.50 8.17
N GLU A 56 -7.32 -3.31 9.15
CA GLU A 56 -6.21 -3.06 10.06
C GLU A 56 -4.93 -3.71 9.50
N LEU A 57 -3.83 -2.96 9.40
CA LEU A 57 -2.51 -3.49 9.08
C LEU A 57 -1.87 -4.02 10.36
N LEU A 58 -1.87 -5.34 10.53
CA LEU A 58 -1.33 -6.02 11.72
C LEU A 58 0.18 -6.20 11.67
N GLU A 59 0.70 -6.59 10.51
CA GLU A 59 2.12 -6.83 10.32
C GLU A 59 2.58 -6.18 9.02
N TYR A 60 3.78 -5.61 9.10
CA TYR A 60 4.53 -5.08 7.98
C TYR A 60 5.95 -5.58 8.10
N HIS A 61 6.42 -6.32 7.10
CA HIS A 61 7.77 -6.85 7.05
C HIS A 61 8.41 -6.46 5.71
N LEU A 62 9.64 -5.97 5.77
CA LEU A 62 10.44 -5.56 4.63
C LEU A 62 11.79 -6.28 4.71
N ASP A 63 12.09 -7.07 3.69
CA ASP A 63 13.38 -7.73 3.51
C ASP A 63 14.02 -7.30 2.19
N ALA A 64 15.34 -7.47 2.10
CA ALA A 64 16.06 -7.39 0.84
C ALA A 64 16.33 -8.81 0.33
N ILE A 65 15.92 -9.11 -0.92
CA ILE A 65 16.16 -10.42 -1.54
C ILE A 65 17.63 -10.54 -1.95
N THR A 66 18.17 -9.46 -2.50
CA THR A 66 19.55 -9.37 -2.99
C THR A 66 20.33 -8.38 -2.15
N GLY A 67 21.66 -8.40 -2.27
CA GLY A 67 22.52 -7.37 -1.67
C GLY A 67 22.80 -6.26 -2.68
N GLY A 68 23.11 -5.06 -2.17
CA GLY A 68 23.37 -3.87 -2.98
C GLY A 68 22.42 -2.72 -2.64
N SER A 69 22.73 -1.51 -3.11
CA SER A 69 21.84 -0.35 -2.97
C SER A 69 20.62 -0.42 -3.90
N ASP A 70 20.69 -1.29 -4.89
CA ASP A 70 19.70 -1.64 -5.91
C ASP A 70 19.00 -2.97 -5.59
N ALA A 71 19.07 -3.41 -4.32
CA ALA A 71 18.46 -4.64 -3.89
C ALA A 71 16.95 -4.66 -4.11
N LEU A 72 16.42 -5.83 -4.49
CA LEU A 72 14.97 -6.04 -4.55
C LEU A 72 14.38 -6.02 -3.14
N ALA A 73 13.48 -5.08 -2.90
CA ALA A 73 12.67 -5.00 -1.70
C ALA A 73 11.52 -6.02 -1.77
N ASP A 74 11.44 -6.87 -0.77
CA ASP A 74 10.35 -7.81 -0.53
C ASP A 74 9.51 -7.35 0.65
N VAL A 75 8.30 -6.88 0.36
CA VAL A 75 7.38 -6.42 1.40
C VAL A 75 6.27 -7.43 1.57
N THR A 76 6.12 -7.95 2.78
CA THR A 76 5.00 -8.80 3.18
C THR A 76 4.15 -8.07 4.22
N ILE A 77 2.83 -8.13 4.06
CA ILE A 77 1.88 -7.53 4.99
C ILE A 77 0.82 -8.53 5.43
N LYS A 78 0.30 -8.31 6.63
CA LYS A 78 -0.88 -9.00 7.17
C LYS A 78 -1.96 -7.98 7.47
N LEU A 79 -3.09 -8.09 6.77
CA LEU A 79 -4.29 -7.27 7.01
C LEU A 79 -5.33 -8.08 7.78
N LYS A 80 -6.13 -7.40 8.60
CA LYS A 80 -7.27 -7.96 9.31
C LYS A 80 -8.51 -7.13 9.05
N ASP A 81 -9.65 -7.79 8.80
CA ASP A 81 -10.94 -7.11 8.73
C ASP A 81 -11.67 -7.09 10.08
N GLU A 82 -12.76 -6.32 10.17
CA GLU A 82 -13.57 -6.17 11.39
C GLU A 82 -14.13 -7.50 11.93
N VAL A 83 -14.31 -8.51 11.07
CA VAL A 83 -14.85 -9.83 11.45
C VAL A 83 -13.72 -10.79 11.88
N GLY A 84 -12.46 -10.35 11.76
CA GLY A 84 -11.28 -11.09 12.19
C GLY A 84 -10.65 -11.97 11.11
N ASN A 85 -11.07 -11.87 9.83
CA ASN A 85 -10.37 -12.58 8.76
C ASN A 85 -9.01 -11.95 8.51
N LEU A 86 -8.03 -12.81 8.22
CA LEU A 86 -6.66 -12.40 7.90
C LEU A 86 -6.39 -12.52 6.40
N TYR A 87 -5.64 -11.55 5.87
CA TYR A 87 -5.21 -11.47 4.48
C TYR A 87 -3.71 -11.25 4.43
N LEU A 88 -3.00 -12.19 3.81
CA LEU A 88 -1.55 -12.12 3.62
C LEU A 88 -1.25 -11.71 2.19
N ALA A 89 -0.50 -10.64 2.04
CA ALA A 89 -0.13 -10.11 0.74
C ALA A 89 1.34 -9.73 0.68
N ARG A 90 1.88 -9.77 -0.53
CA ARG A 90 3.29 -9.54 -0.82
C ARG A 90 3.44 -8.62 -2.02
N GLY A 91 4.50 -7.81 -2.03
CA GLY A 91 4.91 -6.95 -3.13
C GLY A 91 6.43 -6.96 -3.24
N ILE A 92 6.94 -7.06 -4.46
CA ILE A 92 8.39 -7.11 -4.73
C ILE A 92 8.70 -6.02 -5.76
N SER A 93 9.71 -5.18 -5.48
CA SER A 93 10.14 -4.10 -6.36
C SER A 93 11.54 -3.64 -5.98
N GLU A 94 12.29 -3.03 -6.89
CA GLU A 94 13.55 -2.33 -6.58
C GLU A 94 13.30 -1.08 -5.71
N ASP A 95 12.11 -0.49 -5.83
CA ASP A 95 11.67 0.63 -4.99
C ASP A 95 10.85 0.11 -3.79
N VAL A 96 11.34 0.40 -2.58
CA VAL A 96 10.69 0.02 -1.31
C VAL A 96 9.26 0.53 -1.23
N VAL A 97 9.01 1.79 -1.61
CA VAL A 97 7.68 2.41 -1.55
C VAL A 97 6.73 1.71 -2.51
N LEU A 98 7.19 1.42 -3.74
CA LEU A 98 6.38 0.70 -4.71
C LEU A 98 6.09 -0.75 -4.26
N ALA A 99 7.07 -1.45 -3.68
CA ALA A 99 6.87 -2.78 -3.10
C ALA A 99 5.78 -2.75 -2.01
N SER A 100 5.84 -1.78 -1.09
CA SER A 100 4.85 -1.61 -0.03
C SER A 100 3.46 -1.33 -0.57
N VAL A 101 3.35 -0.44 -1.55
CA VAL A 101 2.07 -0.08 -2.19
C VAL A 101 1.48 -1.28 -2.92
N GLN A 102 2.30 -2.03 -3.64
CA GLN A 102 1.85 -3.23 -4.35
C GLN A 102 1.37 -4.29 -3.37
N ALA A 103 2.09 -4.51 -2.26
CA ALA A 103 1.67 -5.42 -1.19
C ALA A 103 0.29 -5.01 -0.62
N MET A 104 0.10 -3.72 -0.34
CA MET A 104 -1.17 -3.18 0.15
C MET A 104 -2.31 -3.40 -0.84
N ILE A 105 -2.11 -3.05 -2.12
CA ILE A 105 -3.13 -3.23 -3.16
C ILE A 105 -3.48 -4.70 -3.34
N ASN A 106 -2.49 -5.60 -3.29
CA ASN A 106 -2.72 -7.04 -3.33
C ASN A 106 -3.58 -7.50 -2.16
N GLY A 107 -3.31 -7.03 -0.93
CA GLY A 107 -4.11 -7.34 0.25
C GLY A 107 -5.55 -6.83 0.16
N ILE A 108 -5.72 -5.59 -0.31
CA ILE A 108 -7.05 -5.00 -0.55
C ILE A 108 -7.82 -5.79 -1.59
N ASN A 109 -7.17 -6.21 -2.69
CA ASN A 109 -7.80 -7.01 -3.73
C ASN A 109 -8.25 -8.37 -3.20
N GLN A 110 -7.42 -9.05 -2.40
CA GLN A 110 -7.80 -10.31 -1.74
C GLN A 110 -9.02 -10.12 -0.83
N TRP A 111 -9.06 -9.03 -0.05
CA TRP A 111 -10.22 -8.70 0.76
C TRP A 111 -11.47 -8.48 -0.08
N PHE A 112 -11.40 -7.70 -1.17
CA PHE A 112 -12.54 -7.48 -2.07
C PHE A 112 -13.08 -8.77 -2.70
N LEU A 113 -12.19 -9.70 -3.06
CA LEU A 113 -12.58 -11.00 -3.62
C LEU A 113 -13.35 -11.86 -2.61
N ARG A 114 -13.00 -11.74 -1.33
CA ARG A 114 -13.65 -12.49 -0.24
C ARG A 114 -14.93 -11.81 0.26
N PHE A 115 -14.99 -10.48 0.25
CA PHE A 115 -16.17 -9.70 0.64
C PHE A 115 -17.38 -9.88 -0.31
N LYS A 116 -17.14 -10.27 -1.56
CA LYS A 116 -18.20 -10.56 -2.55
C LYS A 116 -18.82 -11.95 -2.45
N LYS A 117 -18.30 -12.83 -1.58
CA LYS A 117 -18.93 -14.13 -1.25
C LYS A 117 -19.79 -13.98 -0.02
#